data_AF-A0A367KMI1-F1
#
_entry.id   AF-A0A367KMI1-F1
#
_cell.length_a   1.000
_cell.length_b   1.000
_cell.length_c   1.000
_cell.angle_alpha   90.00
_cell.angle_beta   90.00
_cell.angle_gamma   90.00
#
_symmetry.space_group_name_H-M   'P 1'
#
loop_
_entity.id
_entity.type
_entity.pdbx_description
1 polymer ?
#
loop_
_entity_poly.entity_id
_entity_poly.type
_entity_poly.pdbx_seq_one_letter_code
_entity_poly.pdbx_strand_id
1 'polypeptide(L)'
;MFSGIPIKYLSLIILVVQNSALILVMRYTRTNVLEDKLYLASTAVVMSEVLKATVCIWVLYLNLGTRKRSLQRLISLLNRELILNWRETTKLALPAGLYLIQNNLQYVAASNLDAATFQVTYQLKILTTAFFSVIILQRNLSKLKWIALALLTVGIALVNLPKSASNAIMSYIIGSVNLQEPEASGTTAGNQSSTKGILAVLTACLLSGLAGVYFEKILKAPVKKQSLVTGEDEESKRVLYRREEDEDENMTAKNQIWIRNIQMSFFSVMLGLVFVVMLQDGAIVAEKGFFVNYTVLTWVVISIQAFGGLIVALVVKYADNILKGFATSISIILSSIVSVWLFHFTFSGSFLIGAAMVIYATYLYGL
;
A
#
# COMPACT_ATOMS: atom_id res chain seq x y z
N MET A 1 -15.26 -8.03 19.51
CA MET A 1 -15.77 -8.97 18.49
C MET A 1 -16.92 -8.27 17.78
N PHE A 2 -16.79 -7.97 16.48
CA PHE A 2 -17.97 -7.76 15.65
C PHE A 2 -18.35 -9.16 15.13
N SER A 3 -19.50 -9.70 15.53
CA SER A 3 -20.04 -10.98 15.04
C SER A 3 -19.20 -12.26 15.28
N GLY A 4 -18.36 -12.33 16.32
CA GLY A 4 -17.57 -13.53 16.65
C GLY A 4 -16.35 -13.82 15.78
N ILE A 5 -16.21 -13.13 14.62
CA ILE A 5 -15.04 -13.26 13.74
C ILE A 5 -13.87 -12.43 14.31
N PRO A 6 -12.64 -12.98 14.40
CA PRO A 6 -11.47 -12.21 14.80
C PRO A 6 -11.23 -11.02 13.85
N ILE A 7 -10.93 -9.84 14.41
CA ILE A 7 -10.74 -8.58 13.65
C ILE A 7 -9.70 -8.74 12.53
N LYS A 8 -8.69 -9.58 12.77
CA LYS A 8 -7.69 -9.99 11.78
C LYS A 8 -8.32 -10.48 10.47
N TYR A 9 -9.19 -11.49 10.53
CA TYR A 9 -9.81 -12.08 9.34
C TYR A 9 -10.80 -11.13 8.68
N LEU A 10 -11.59 -10.39 9.50
CA LEU A 10 -12.50 -9.37 8.99
C LEU A 10 -11.74 -8.31 8.18
N SER A 11 -10.63 -7.79 8.71
CA SER A 11 -9.82 -6.79 8.01
C SER A 11 -9.22 -7.31 6.71
N LEU A 12 -8.82 -8.59 6.66
CA LEU A 12 -8.29 -9.24 5.44
C LEU A 12 -9.38 -9.43 4.38
N ILE A 13 -10.58 -9.87 4.76
CA ILE A 13 -11.70 -10.03 3.82
C ILE A 13 -12.10 -8.67 3.23
N ILE A 14 -12.22 -7.65 4.08
CA ILE A 14 -12.54 -6.29 3.62
C ILE A 14 -11.44 -5.78 2.67
N LEU A 15 -10.16 -6.04 2.97
CA LEU A 15 -9.05 -5.67 2.08
C LEU A 15 -9.14 -6.37 0.72
N VAL A 16 -9.49 -7.66 0.68
CA VAL A 16 -9.67 -8.41 -0.57
C VAL A 16 -10.75 -7.75 -1.43
N VAL A 17 -11.93 -7.50 -0.85
CA VAL A 17 -13.07 -6.89 -1.56
C VAL A 17 -12.72 -5.48 -2.03
N GLN A 18 -12.14 -4.66 -1.15
CA GLN A 18 -11.77 -3.28 -1.47
C GLN A 18 -10.71 -3.22 -2.58
N ASN A 19 -9.66 -4.05 -2.53
CA ASN A 19 -8.65 -4.08 -3.58
C ASN A 19 -9.21 -4.56 -4.91
N SER A 20 -10.08 -5.59 -4.91
CA SER A 20 -10.74 -6.04 -6.15
C SER A 20 -11.61 -4.94 -6.76
N ALA A 21 -12.38 -4.22 -5.93
CA ALA A 21 -13.17 -3.08 -6.37
C ALA A 21 -12.28 -1.98 -6.94
N LEU A 22 -11.18 -1.64 -6.27
CA LEU A 22 -10.24 -0.63 -6.76
C LEU A 22 -9.67 -0.99 -8.15
N ILE A 23 -9.24 -2.24 -8.35
CA ILE A 23 -8.71 -2.71 -9.64
C ILE A 23 -9.77 -2.57 -10.75
N LEU A 24 -11.00 -3.00 -10.49
CA LEU A 24 -12.09 -2.96 -11.47
C LEU A 24 -12.49 -1.52 -11.82
N VAL A 25 -12.64 -0.65 -10.82
CA VAL A 25 -13.01 0.76 -11.02
C VAL A 25 -11.87 1.53 -11.70
N MET A 26 -10.61 1.27 -11.34
CA MET A 26 -9.44 1.85 -12.02
C MET A 26 -9.40 1.44 -13.50
N ARG A 27 -9.71 0.18 -13.81
CA ARG A 27 -9.81 -0.29 -15.20
C ARG A 27 -10.95 0.42 -15.93
N TYR A 28 -12.14 0.46 -15.34
CA TYR A 28 -13.30 1.12 -15.93
C TYR A 28 -13.06 2.60 -16.24
N THR A 29 -12.41 3.32 -15.32
CA THR A 29 -12.18 4.78 -15.44
C THR A 29 -11.05 5.16 -16.40
N ARG A 30 -10.20 4.21 -16.82
CA ARG A 30 -9.01 4.51 -17.64
C ARG A 30 -8.96 3.81 -18.99
N THR A 31 -9.62 2.66 -19.17
CA THR A 31 -9.47 1.86 -20.41
C THR A 31 -10.23 2.40 -21.62
N ASN A 32 -11.34 3.12 -21.43
CA ASN A 32 -12.21 3.60 -22.52
C ASN A 32 -12.29 5.14 -22.60
N VAL A 33 -11.29 5.84 -22.06
CA VAL A 33 -11.24 7.31 -22.03
C VAL A 33 -10.02 7.77 -22.82
N LEU A 34 -10.24 8.75 -23.70
CA LEU A 34 -9.17 9.37 -24.49
C LEU A 34 -8.12 9.99 -23.57
N GLU A 35 -6.83 9.94 -23.96
CA GLU A 35 -5.71 10.37 -23.13
C GLU A 35 -5.82 11.84 -22.67
N ASP A 36 -6.38 12.71 -23.51
CA ASP A 36 -6.64 14.12 -23.22
C ASP A 36 -7.68 14.35 -22.13
N LYS A 37 -8.57 13.38 -21.90
CA LYS A 37 -9.64 13.38 -20.89
C LYS A 37 -9.28 12.57 -19.64
N LEU A 38 -8.09 11.99 -19.57
CA LEU A 38 -7.64 11.29 -18.37
C LEU A 38 -7.35 12.28 -17.23
N TYR A 39 -7.72 11.89 -16.01
CA TYR A 39 -7.32 12.63 -14.82
C TYR A 39 -5.85 12.34 -14.48
N LEU A 40 -5.18 13.31 -13.87
CA LEU A 40 -3.80 13.12 -13.42
C LEU A 40 -3.75 12.19 -12.22
N ALA A 41 -3.04 11.06 -12.37
CA ALA A 41 -2.92 10.06 -11.30
C ALA A 41 -2.15 10.60 -10.08
N SER A 42 -1.18 11.48 -10.29
CA SER A 42 -0.38 12.14 -9.25
C SER A 42 -1.24 12.94 -8.26
N THR A 43 -2.10 13.80 -8.79
CA THR A 43 -3.02 14.62 -7.98
C THR A 43 -4.04 13.75 -7.26
N ALA A 44 -4.55 12.69 -7.91
CA ALA A 44 -5.51 11.76 -7.31
C ALA A 44 -4.89 10.99 -6.12
N VAL A 45 -3.63 10.59 -6.22
CA VAL A 45 -2.88 9.96 -5.11
C VAL A 45 -2.74 10.93 -3.94
N VAL A 46 -2.36 12.18 -4.18
CA VAL A 46 -2.28 13.20 -3.12
C VAL A 46 -3.65 13.42 -2.46
N MET A 47 -4.71 13.54 -3.26
CA MET A 47 -6.07 13.69 -2.74
C MET A 47 -6.53 12.49 -1.92
N SER A 48 -6.08 11.28 -2.26
CA SER A 48 -6.37 10.08 -1.46
C SER A 48 -5.70 10.13 -0.07
N GLU A 49 -4.52 10.74 0.04
CA GLU A 49 -3.86 10.96 1.34
C GLU A 49 -4.53 12.08 2.14
N VAL A 50 -4.96 13.15 1.48
CA VAL A 50 -5.76 14.22 2.12
C VAL A 50 -7.05 13.64 2.68
N LEU A 51 -7.80 12.87 1.87
CA LEU A 51 -9.05 12.25 2.31
C LEU A 51 -8.83 11.23 3.45
N LYS A 52 -7.71 10.49 3.42
CA LYS A 52 -7.34 9.59 4.50
C LYS A 52 -7.08 10.36 5.80
N ALA A 53 -6.34 11.47 5.72
CA ALA A 53 -6.08 12.32 6.88
C ALA A 53 -7.37 12.92 7.46
N THR A 54 -8.27 13.43 6.61
CA THR A 54 -9.54 14.00 7.07
C THR A 54 -10.43 12.95 7.75
N VAL A 55 -10.53 11.74 7.20
CA VAL A 55 -11.25 10.64 7.84
C VAL A 55 -10.63 10.26 9.17
N CYS A 56 -9.29 10.19 9.27
CA CYS A 56 -8.63 9.90 10.55
C CYS A 56 -8.88 10.98 11.60
N ILE A 57 -8.81 12.26 11.22
CA ILE A 57 -9.10 13.40 12.10
C ILE A 57 -10.56 13.37 12.55
N TRP A 58 -11.48 13.06 11.63
CA TRP A 58 -12.90 12.91 11.95
C TRP A 58 -13.15 11.79 12.96
N VAL A 59 -12.57 10.62 12.75
CA VAL A 59 -12.68 9.49 13.69
C VAL A 59 -12.07 9.84 15.05
N LEU A 60 -10.92 10.53 15.06
CA LEU A 60 -10.29 11.01 16.29
C LEU A 60 -11.21 11.98 17.04
N TYR A 61 -11.86 12.91 16.33
CA TYR A 61 -12.84 13.83 16.91
C TYR A 61 -14.04 13.11 17.53
N LEU A 62 -14.57 12.10 16.84
CA LEU A 62 -15.69 11.30 17.37
C LEU A 62 -15.30 10.53 18.64
N ASN A 63 -14.03 10.11 18.75
CA ASN A 63 -13.50 9.35 19.88
C ASN A 63 -13.20 10.20 21.12
N LEU A 64 -13.20 11.54 21.04
CA LEU A 64 -12.91 12.45 22.17
C LEU A 64 -13.93 12.44 23.32
N GLY A 65 -14.98 11.61 23.26
CA GLY A 65 -16.01 11.48 24.30
C GLY A 65 -16.99 12.64 24.31
N THR A 66 -18.29 12.35 24.41
CA THR A 66 -19.39 13.33 24.27
C THR A 66 -19.31 14.51 25.24
N ARG A 67 -18.72 14.34 26.42
CA ARG A 67 -18.60 15.39 27.45
C ARG A 67 -17.46 16.40 27.21
N LYS A 68 -16.51 16.07 26.32
CA LYS A 68 -15.24 16.80 26.10
C LYS A 68 -15.01 17.12 24.60
N ARG A 69 -16.03 16.99 23.74
CA ARG A 69 -15.96 17.36 22.30
C ARG A 69 -15.72 18.86 22.15
N SER A 70 -14.45 19.24 22.09
CA SER A 70 -14.01 20.61 21.80
C SER A 70 -12.98 20.57 20.67
N LEU A 71 -13.16 21.44 19.68
CA LEU A 71 -12.19 21.63 18.59
C LEU A 71 -10.84 22.12 19.11
N GLN A 72 -10.83 22.91 20.19
CA GLN A 72 -9.58 23.36 20.81
C GLN A 72 -8.75 22.18 21.32
N ARG A 73 -9.41 21.15 21.88
CA ARG A 73 -8.73 19.92 22.33
C ARG A 73 -8.23 19.08 21.17
N LEU A 74 -8.99 18.99 20.07
CA LEU A 74 -8.51 18.31 18.87
C LEU A 74 -7.26 18.98 18.30
N ILE A 75 -7.27 20.32 18.19
CA ILE A 75 -6.14 21.09 17.69
C ILE A 75 -4.95 20.96 18.64
N SER A 76 -5.15 21.01 19.96
CA SER A 76 -4.05 20.84 20.92
C SER A 76 -3.42 19.45 20.85
N LEU A 77 -4.24 18.39 20.69
CA LEU A 77 -3.76 17.02 20.50
C LEU A 77 -3.02 16.85 19.17
N LEU A 78 -3.54 17.40 18.07
CA LEU A 78 -2.86 17.36 16.79
C LEU A 78 -1.53 18.12 16.85
N ASN A 79 -1.50 19.30 17.46
CA ASN A 79 -0.28 20.08 17.64
C ASN A 79 0.74 19.31 18.49
N ARG A 80 0.29 18.68 19.59
CA ARG A 80 1.13 17.81 20.43
C ARG A 80 1.70 16.64 19.64
N GLU A 81 0.86 15.89 18.92
CA GLU A 81 1.29 14.67 18.25
C GLU A 81 2.05 14.91 16.94
N LEU A 82 1.74 15.97 16.18
CA LEU A 82 2.43 16.29 14.94
C LEU A 82 3.71 17.10 15.19
N ILE A 83 3.60 18.20 15.95
CA ILE A 83 4.66 19.20 16.08
C ILE A 83 5.50 18.96 17.33
N LEU A 84 4.88 18.77 18.49
CA LEU A 84 5.63 18.61 19.75
C LEU A 84 6.37 17.26 19.81
N ASN A 85 5.70 16.19 19.40
CA ASN A 85 6.25 14.84 19.27
C ASN A 85 7.01 14.63 17.94
N TRP A 86 7.67 15.67 17.41
CA TRP A 86 8.35 15.65 16.11
C TRP A 86 9.30 14.46 15.92
N ARG A 87 9.99 14.02 16.98
CA ARG A 87 10.88 12.84 16.94
C ARG A 87 10.15 11.53 16.61
N GLU A 88 8.90 11.38 17.02
CA GLU A 88 8.08 10.21 16.69
C GLU A 88 7.41 10.38 15.33
N THR A 89 7.00 11.60 14.99
CA THR A 89 6.43 11.97 13.69
C THR A 89 7.43 11.74 12.56
N THR A 90 8.66 12.22 12.70
CA THR A 90 9.75 12.03 11.71
C THR A 90 10.09 10.57 11.44
N LYS A 91 9.86 9.64 12.38
CA LYS A 91 10.01 8.21 12.09
C LYS A 91 9.03 7.74 11.01
N LEU A 92 7.84 8.33 10.92
CA LEU A 92 6.86 8.04 9.86
C LEU A 92 7.18 8.76 8.55
N ALA A 93 8.07 9.76 8.55
CA ALA A 93 8.59 10.33 7.31
C ALA A 93 9.42 9.30 6.52
N LEU A 94 10.13 8.40 7.22
CA LEU A 94 10.94 7.36 6.59
C LEU A 94 10.10 6.43 5.68
N PRO A 95 9.05 5.73 6.16
CA PRO A 95 8.24 4.90 5.28
C PRO A 95 7.56 5.70 4.17
N ALA A 96 7.11 6.93 4.43
CA ALA A 96 6.52 7.80 3.41
C ALA A 96 7.53 8.13 2.28
N GLY A 97 8.75 8.51 2.64
CA GLY A 97 9.83 8.77 1.69
C GLY A 97 10.28 7.51 0.93
N LEU A 98 10.37 6.37 1.60
CA LEU A 98 10.69 5.10 0.95
C LEU A 98 9.61 4.71 -0.07
N TYR A 99 8.32 4.88 0.26
CA TYR A 99 7.23 4.65 -0.68
C TYR A 99 7.26 5.62 -1.88
N LEU A 100 7.62 6.89 -1.65
CA LEU A 100 7.81 7.85 -2.73
C LEU A 100 8.92 7.41 -3.69
N ILE A 101 10.10 7.08 -3.16
CA ILE A 101 11.25 6.65 -3.98
C ILE A 101 10.91 5.36 -4.72
N GLN A 102 10.28 4.40 -4.03
CA GLN A 102 9.81 3.16 -4.62
C GLN A 102 8.85 3.41 -5.80
N ASN A 103 7.90 4.34 -5.68
CA ASN A 103 6.94 4.64 -6.75
C ASN A 103 7.64 5.26 -7.96
N ASN A 104 8.61 6.13 -7.75
CA ASN A 104 9.42 6.69 -8.84
C ASN A 104 10.27 5.62 -9.53
N LEU A 105 10.91 4.73 -8.77
CA LEU A 105 11.68 3.61 -9.32
C LEU A 105 10.81 2.63 -10.11
N GLN A 106 9.54 2.44 -9.73
CA GLN A 106 8.59 1.66 -10.54
C GLN A 106 8.34 2.30 -11.90
N TYR A 107 8.23 3.63 -11.97
CA TYR A 107 8.08 4.33 -13.25
C TYR A 107 9.33 4.15 -14.12
N VAL A 108 10.52 4.38 -13.55
CA VAL A 108 11.80 4.15 -14.25
C VAL A 108 11.90 2.72 -14.76
N ALA A 109 11.55 1.73 -13.94
CA ALA A 109 11.57 0.33 -14.36
C ALA A 109 10.55 0.05 -15.48
N ALA A 110 9.32 0.55 -15.37
CA ALA A 110 8.28 0.37 -16.38
C ALA A 110 8.63 1.03 -17.73
N SER A 111 9.42 2.11 -17.73
CA SER A 111 9.89 2.77 -18.96
C SER A 111 11.11 2.08 -19.59
N ASN A 112 11.82 1.23 -18.84
CA ASN A 112 13.07 0.61 -19.29
C ASN A 112 13.01 -0.91 -19.43
N LEU A 113 11.92 -1.55 -18.99
CA LEU A 113 11.67 -2.99 -19.09
C LEU A 113 10.39 -3.25 -19.89
N ASP A 114 10.35 -4.38 -20.58
CA ASP A 114 9.10 -4.88 -21.11
C ASP A 114 8.12 -5.24 -19.97
N ALA A 115 6.82 -5.20 -20.27
CA ALA A 115 5.79 -5.40 -19.27
C ALA A 115 5.88 -6.78 -18.59
N ALA A 116 6.33 -7.83 -19.29
CA ALA A 116 6.41 -9.16 -18.70
C ALA A 116 7.56 -9.23 -17.68
N THR A 117 8.75 -8.76 -18.05
CA THR A 117 9.90 -8.69 -17.13
C THR A 117 9.59 -7.81 -15.93
N PHE A 118 9.02 -6.62 -16.12
CA PHE A 118 8.63 -5.73 -15.02
C PHE A 118 7.65 -6.42 -14.05
N GLN A 119 6.57 -7.02 -14.56
CA GLN A 119 5.53 -7.63 -13.72
C GLN A 119 6.06 -8.81 -12.91
N VAL A 120 6.89 -9.67 -13.52
CA VAL A 120 7.46 -10.84 -12.85
C VAL A 120 8.47 -10.41 -11.78
N THR A 121 9.42 -9.53 -12.12
CA THR A 121 10.46 -9.10 -11.18
C THR A 121 9.88 -8.29 -10.01
N TYR A 122 8.81 -7.51 -10.24
CA TYR A 122 8.21 -6.70 -9.18
C TYR A 122 7.51 -7.54 -8.09
N GLN A 123 7.15 -8.80 -8.35
CA GLN A 123 6.58 -9.67 -7.30
C GLN A 123 7.60 -10.10 -6.24
N LEU A 124 8.90 -9.94 -6.49
CA LEU A 124 9.94 -10.15 -5.48
C LEU A 124 9.76 -9.28 -4.24
N LYS A 125 8.93 -8.22 -4.31
CA LYS A 125 8.50 -7.43 -3.15
C LYS A 125 7.91 -8.28 -2.01
N ILE A 126 7.29 -9.42 -2.33
CA ILE A 126 6.71 -10.33 -1.32
C ILE A 126 7.82 -11.01 -0.52
N LEU A 127 8.84 -11.51 -1.21
CA LEU A 127 9.99 -12.16 -0.58
C LEU A 127 10.82 -11.17 0.22
N THR A 128 11.05 -9.96 -0.30
CA THR A 128 11.77 -8.91 0.45
C THR A 128 10.98 -8.45 1.68
N THR A 129 9.65 -8.35 1.61
CA THR A 129 8.79 -8.07 2.78
C THR A 129 8.94 -9.17 3.84
N ALA A 130 8.95 -10.44 3.44
CA ALA A 130 9.16 -11.56 4.36
C ALA A 130 10.57 -11.54 4.98
N PHE A 131 11.60 -11.29 4.17
CA PHE A 131 12.98 -11.15 4.63
C PHE A 131 13.14 -10.05 5.68
N PHE A 132 12.66 -8.83 5.40
CA PHE A 132 12.68 -7.75 6.37
C PHE A 132 11.79 -8.04 7.58
N SER A 133 10.67 -8.76 7.42
CA SER A 133 9.83 -9.17 8.54
C SER A 133 10.58 -10.09 9.51
N VAL A 134 11.45 -10.98 9.01
CA VAL A 134 12.32 -11.81 9.86
C VAL A 134 13.37 -10.96 10.56
N ILE A 135 14.07 -10.08 9.84
CA ILE A 135 15.19 -9.31 10.40
C ILE A 135 14.74 -8.18 11.35
N ILE A 136 13.73 -7.40 10.97
CA ILE A 136 13.33 -6.17 11.66
C ILE A 136 12.31 -6.45 12.78
N LEU A 137 11.37 -7.37 12.53
CA LEU A 137 10.32 -7.75 13.49
C LEU A 137 10.66 -9.04 14.24
N GLN A 138 11.82 -9.67 13.97
CA GLN A 138 12.31 -10.86 14.67
C GLN A 138 11.29 -12.02 14.61
N ARG A 139 10.69 -12.21 13.44
CA ARG A 139 9.69 -13.26 13.21
C ARG A 139 10.36 -14.58 12.84
N ASN A 140 9.83 -15.67 13.37
CA ASN A 140 10.24 -17.02 13.02
C ASN A 140 9.33 -17.59 11.92
N LEU A 141 9.86 -17.73 10.71
CA LEU A 141 9.19 -18.38 9.58
C LEU A 141 9.75 -19.79 9.40
N SER A 142 8.87 -20.79 9.38
CA SER A 142 9.25 -22.17 9.08
C SER A 142 9.67 -22.31 7.61
N LYS A 143 10.41 -23.38 7.30
CA LYS A 143 10.79 -23.72 5.91
C LYS A 143 9.56 -23.81 5.00
N LEU A 144 8.47 -24.35 5.52
CA LEU A 144 7.20 -24.49 4.81
C LEU A 144 6.55 -23.13 4.48
N LYS A 145 6.63 -22.15 5.40
CA LYS A 145 6.17 -20.77 5.13
C LYS A 145 7.03 -20.06 4.10
N TRP A 146 8.34 -20.30 4.06
CA TRP A 146 9.20 -19.79 2.99
C TRP A 146 8.86 -20.38 1.62
N ILE A 147 8.60 -21.70 1.56
CA ILE A 147 8.14 -22.36 0.33
C ILE A 147 6.80 -21.77 -0.12
N ALA A 148 5.85 -21.56 0.81
CA ALA A 148 4.57 -20.94 0.51
C ALA A 148 4.73 -19.52 -0.08
N LEU A 149 5.66 -18.72 0.45
CA LEU A 149 5.92 -17.36 -0.05
C LEU A 149 6.59 -17.35 -1.43
N ALA A 150 7.52 -18.28 -1.68
CA ALA A 150 8.11 -18.46 -3.00
C ALA A 150 7.04 -18.89 -4.02
N LEU A 151 6.22 -19.86 -3.65
CA LEU A 151 5.12 -20.34 -4.48
C LEU A 151 4.09 -19.24 -4.78
N LEU A 152 3.73 -18.45 -3.76
CA LEU A 152 2.86 -17.29 -3.90
C LEU A 152 3.43 -16.28 -4.91
N THR A 153 4.72 -15.97 -4.80
CA THR A 153 5.41 -15.02 -5.68
C THR A 153 5.36 -15.46 -7.14
N VAL A 154 5.64 -16.74 -7.41
CA VAL A 154 5.56 -17.31 -8.77
C VAL A 154 4.12 -17.33 -9.27
N GLY A 155 3.16 -17.72 -8.42
CA GLY A 155 1.74 -17.76 -8.79
C GLY A 155 1.21 -16.39 -9.21
N ILE A 156 1.54 -15.32 -8.48
CA ILE A 156 1.14 -13.95 -8.82
C ILE A 156 1.85 -13.46 -10.08
N ALA A 157 3.13 -13.82 -10.26
CA ALA A 157 3.86 -13.47 -11.46
C ALA A 157 3.14 -14.04 -12.70
N LEU A 158 2.74 -15.32 -12.66
CA LEU A 158 1.97 -15.97 -13.72
C LEU A 158 0.59 -15.33 -13.94
N VAL A 159 -0.12 -14.99 -12.87
CA VAL A 159 -1.45 -14.34 -12.95
C VAL A 159 -1.39 -12.96 -13.63
N ASN A 160 -0.30 -12.23 -13.47
CA ASN A 160 -0.14 -10.86 -14.01
C ASN A 160 0.63 -10.79 -15.34
N LEU A 161 0.92 -11.94 -15.97
CA LEU A 161 1.62 -11.95 -17.25
C LEU A 161 0.75 -11.36 -18.38
N PRO A 162 1.36 -10.56 -19.28
CA PRO A 162 0.72 -10.16 -20.53
C PRO A 162 0.28 -11.38 -21.35
N LYS A 163 -0.84 -11.28 -22.08
CA LYS A 163 -1.40 -12.40 -22.88
C LYS A 163 -0.38 -12.97 -23.87
N SER A 164 0.42 -12.12 -24.53
CA SER A 164 1.45 -12.54 -25.48
C SER A 164 2.51 -13.44 -24.82
N ALA A 165 3.01 -13.04 -23.66
CA ALA A 165 3.99 -13.82 -22.89
C ALA A 165 3.38 -15.12 -22.34
N SER A 166 2.12 -15.07 -21.91
CA SER A 166 1.39 -16.26 -21.48
C SER A 166 1.28 -17.30 -22.59
N ASN A 167 0.98 -16.89 -23.82
CA ASN A 167 0.82 -17.82 -24.93
C ASN A 167 2.15 -18.52 -25.26
N ALA A 168 3.27 -17.78 -25.22
CA ALA A 168 4.62 -18.34 -25.42
C ALA A 168 5.00 -19.37 -24.34
N ILE A 169 4.66 -19.11 -23.07
CA ILE A 169 4.90 -20.08 -21.98
C ILE A 169 4.03 -21.32 -22.16
N MET A 170 2.76 -21.16 -22.55
CA MET A 170 1.85 -22.28 -22.74
C MET A 170 2.26 -23.16 -23.93
N SER A 171 2.72 -22.58 -25.04
CA SER A 171 3.24 -23.36 -26.17
C SER A 171 4.49 -24.16 -25.80
N TYR A 172 5.37 -23.58 -24.97
CA TYR A 172 6.55 -24.28 -24.45
C TYR A 172 6.18 -25.45 -23.53
N ILE A 173 5.19 -25.27 -22.64
CA ILE A 173 4.76 -26.32 -21.68
C ILE A 173 3.98 -27.43 -22.37
N ILE A 174 3.10 -27.11 -23.32
CA ILE A 174 2.19 -28.06 -23.99
C ILE A 174 2.91 -28.77 -25.17
N GLY A 175 4.14 -28.36 -25.51
CA GLY A 175 4.95 -29.02 -26.53
C GLY A 175 4.45 -28.78 -27.97
N SER A 176 3.54 -27.83 -28.19
CA SER A 176 3.17 -27.39 -29.54
C SER A 176 4.25 -26.45 -30.07
N VAL A 177 5.25 -27.03 -30.72
CA VAL A 177 6.29 -26.30 -31.45
C VAL A 177 5.65 -25.63 -32.68
N ASN A 178 5.05 -24.48 -32.50
CA ASN A 178 4.93 -23.50 -33.58
C ASN A 178 6.15 -22.59 -33.48
N LEU A 179 7.22 -22.97 -34.20
CA LEU A 179 8.30 -22.06 -34.55
C LEU A 179 7.72 -20.98 -35.48
N GLN A 180 7.12 -19.96 -34.89
CA GLN A 180 7.17 -18.65 -35.50
C GLN A 180 8.39 -17.99 -34.87
N GLU A 181 9.51 -18.00 -35.61
CA GLU A 181 10.71 -17.26 -35.24
C GLU A 181 10.29 -15.83 -34.86
N PRO A 182 10.69 -15.32 -33.69
CA PRO A 182 10.67 -13.89 -33.50
C PRO A 182 11.68 -13.34 -34.51
N GLU A 183 11.20 -12.55 -35.47
CA GLU A 183 12.10 -11.72 -36.27
C GLU A 183 13.06 -11.03 -35.31
N ALA A 184 14.34 -11.39 -35.41
CA ALA A 184 15.42 -10.76 -34.69
C ALA A 184 15.55 -9.34 -35.25
N SER A 185 14.68 -8.43 -34.81
CA SER A 185 14.91 -7.01 -34.92
C SER A 185 16.11 -6.71 -34.04
N GLY A 186 17.27 -6.69 -34.66
CA GLY A 186 18.52 -6.31 -34.05
C GLY A 186 18.38 -4.94 -33.39
N THR A 187 18.81 -4.86 -32.14
CA THR A 187 19.41 -3.63 -31.63
C THR A 187 20.33 -4.00 -30.49
N THR A 188 21.61 -4.11 -30.84
CA THR A 188 22.76 -4.03 -29.95
C THR A 188 22.88 -2.61 -29.38
N ALA A 189 21.81 -2.12 -28.75
CA ALA A 189 21.70 -0.83 -28.07
C ALA A 189 21.07 -0.94 -26.66
N GLY A 190 20.64 -2.15 -26.25
CA GLY A 190 19.75 -2.35 -25.10
C GLY A 190 20.36 -2.76 -23.75
N ASN A 191 21.69 -2.90 -23.62
CA ASN A 191 22.25 -3.48 -22.39
C ASN A 191 22.19 -2.52 -21.18
N GLN A 192 22.33 -1.19 -21.41
CA GLN A 192 22.27 -0.20 -20.34
C GLN A 192 20.83 0.14 -19.90
N SER A 193 19.87 0.23 -20.82
CA SER A 193 18.47 0.51 -20.48
C SER A 193 17.85 -0.66 -19.71
N SER A 194 18.06 -1.90 -20.16
CA SER A 194 17.57 -3.08 -19.45
C SER A 194 18.21 -3.24 -18.07
N THR A 195 19.52 -3.01 -17.93
CA THR A 195 20.20 -3.06 -16.62
C THR A 195 19.68 -1.97 -15.66
N LYS A 196 19.48 -0.74 -16.15
CA LYS A 196 18.88 0.35 -15.35
C LYS A 196 17.48 -0.01 -14.88
N GLY A 197 16.67 -0.60 -15.76
CA GLY A 197 15.31 -1.07 -15.43
C GLY A 197 15.31 -2.18 -14.38
N ILE A 198 16.15 -3.21 -14.55
CA ILE A 198 16.28 -4.33 -13.61
C ILE A 198 16.75 -3.84 -12.24
N LEU A 199 17.77 -2.99 -12.21
CA LEU A 199 18.26 -2.42 -10.96
C LEU A 199 17.16 -1.59 -10.27
N ALA A 200 16.44 -0.75 -11.02
CA ALA A 200 15.36 0.06 -10.48
C ALA A 200 14.24 -0.77 -9.87
N VAL A 201 13.78 -1.85 -10.52
CA VAL A 201 12.72 -2.71 -9.97
C VAL A 201 13.20 -3.52 -8.76
N LEU A 202 14.44 -4.01 -8.74
CA LEU A 202 15.01 -4.71 -7.59
C LEU A 202 15.13 -3.79 -6.38
N THR A 203 15.63 -2.56 -6.58
CA THR A 203 15.67 -1.54 -5.54
C THR A 203 14.25 -1.19 -5.08
N ALA A 204 13.28 -1.01 -5.98
CA ALA A 204 11.89 -0.76 -5.61
C ALA A 204 11.31 -1.90 -4.75
N CYS A 205 11.57 -3.16 -5.08
CA CYS A 205 11.15 -4.31 -4.27
C CYS A 205 11.73 -4.25 -2.85
N LEU A 206 13.03 -3.97 -2.72
CA LEU A 206 13.70 -3.84 -1.41
C LEU A 206 13.10 -2.70 -0.58
N LEU A 207 12.93 -1.51 -1.18
CA LEU A 207 12.33 -0.36 -0.51
C LEU A 207 10.88 -0.63 -0.10
N SER A 208 10.10 -1.35 -0.92
CA SER A 208 8.73 -1.75 -0.60
C SER A 208 8.66 -2.64 0.64
N GLY A 209 9.51 -3.66 0.70
CA GLY A 209 9.58 -4.56 1.85
C GLY A 209 10.01 -3.81 3.11
N LEU A 210 11.06 -2.97 2.99
CA LEU A 210 11.56 -2.18 4.11
C LEU A 210 10.52 -1.19 4.64
N ALA A 211 9.90 -0.39 3.77
CA ALA A 211 8.89 0.60 4.15
C ALA A 211 7.69 -0.04 4.85
N GLY A 212 7.16 -1.13 4.28
CA GLY A 212 6.02 -1.84 4.85
C GLY A 212 6.32 -2.38 6.24
N VAL A 213 7.42 -3.12 6.38
CA VAL A 213 7.81 -3.75 7.66
C VAL A 213 8.19 -2.70 8.70
N TYR A 214 8.84 -1.62 8.30
CA TYR A 214 9.17 -0.51 9.20
C TYR A 214 7.90 0.21 9.68
N PHE A 215 6.92 0.43 8.80
CA PHE A 215 5.61 0.96 9.21
C PHE A 215 4.90 0.02 10.19
N GLU A 216 4.94 -1.30 9.97
CA GLU A 216 4.40 -2.28 10.91
C GLU A 216 5.06 -2.20 12.27
N LYS A 217 6.39 -2.04 12.31
CA LYS A 217 7.15 -1.88 13.55
C LYS A 217 6.68 -0.65 14.34
N ILE A 218 6.50 0.50 13.66
CA ILE A 218 6.03 1.73 14.31
C ILE A 218 4.58 1.59 14.78
N LEU A 219 3.72 1.00 13.95
CA LEU A 219 2.30 0.87 14.24
C LEU A 219 2.03 -0.05 15.44
N LYS A 220 2.87 -1.08 15.62
CA LYS A 220 2.80 -2.03 16.73
C LYS A 220 3.67 -1.65 17.94
N ALA A 221 4.44 -0.57 17.86
CA ALA A 221 5.26 -0.13 18.98
C ALA A 221 4.38 0.30 20.16
N PRO A 222 4.72 -0.08 21.41
CA PRO A 222 3.99 0.37 22.58
C PRO A 222 4.11 1.90 22.74
N VAL A 223 3.06 2.52 23.30
CA VAL A 223 3.10 3.94 23.66
C VAL A 223 4.14 4.13 24.78
N LYS A 224 5.12 5.00 24.55
CA LYS A 224 6.12 5.33 25.58
C LYS A 224 5.50 6.28 26.60
N LYS A 225 5.60 5.92 27.88
CA LYS A 225 5.30 6.84 28.98
C LYS A 225 6.32 7.97 28.99
N GLN A 226 5.85 9.20 29.04
CA GLN A 226 6.71 10.38 29.08
C GLN A 226 7.01 10.68 30.55
N SER A 227 8.21 10.35 31.03
CA SER A 227 8.65 10.69 32.39
C SER A 227 9.00 12.17 32.45
N LEU A 228 8.12 12.98 33.05
CA LEU A 228 8.40 14.39 33.34
C LEU A 228 9.45 14.51 34.45
N VAL A 229 10.43 15.39 34.22
CA VAL A 229 11.46 15.80 35.19
C VAL A 229 10.82 16.72 36.23
N THR A 230 11.15 16.47 37.49
CA THR A 230 10.57 17.01 38.72
C THR A 230 10.95 18.46 38.99
N GLY A 231 9.97 19.26 39.41
CA GLY A 231 10.12 20.47 40.20
C GLY A 231 8.99 20.52 41.24
N GLU A 232 9.34 20.71 42.51
CA GLU A 232 8.42 20.81 43.66
C GLU A 232 7.63 22.12 43.54
N ASP A 233 6.31 22.07 43.30
CA ASP A 233 5.29 22.52 44.27
C ASP A 233 3.90 22.42 43.59
N GLU A 234 2.83 22.31 44.39
CA GLU A 234 1.40 22.14 44.02
C GLU A 234 0.83 20.71 43.84
N GLU A 235 0.68 20.00 44.96
CA GLU A 235 0.00 18.70 45.08
C GLU A 235 -1.40 18.63 44.43
N SER A 236 -2.25 19.67 44.58
CA SER A 236 -3.63 19.63 44.08
C SER A 236 -3.75 19.87 42.57
N LYS A 237 -2.93 20.78 42.00
CA LYS A 237 -2.80 20.90 40.54
C LYS A 237 -2.16 19.64 39.96
N ARG A 238 -1.17 19.04 40.63
CA ARG A 238 -0.55 17.76 40.22
C ARG A 238 -1.58 16.64 40.06
N VAL A 239 -2.53 16.48 40.98
CA VAL A 239 -3.54 15.40 40.88
C VAL A 239 -4.47 15.62 39.68
N LEU A 240 -4.89 16.87 39.42
CA LEU A 240 -5.74 17.20 38.27
C LEU A 240 -4.97 17.04 36.94
N TYR A 241 -3.75 17.60 36.85
CA TYR A 241 -2.90 17.46 35.67
C TYR A 241 -2.53 16.01 35.39
N ARG A 242 -2.18 15.23 36.42
CA ARG A 242 -1.88 13.80 36.28
C ARG A 242 -3.09 13.02 35.77
N ARG A 243 -4.30 13.34 36.27
CA ARG A 243 -5.54 12.70 35.81
C ARG A 243 -5.88 13.07 34.36
N GLU A 244 -5.65 14.31 33.96
CA GLU A 244 -5.85 14.75 32.56
C GLU A 244 -4.82 14.13 31.62
N GLU A 245 -3.55 14.03 32.05
CA GLU A 245 -2.49 13.34 31.31
C GLU A 245 -2.77 11.85 31.14
N ASP A 246 -3.18 11.15 32.20
CA ASP A 246 -3.54 9.73 32.15
C ASP A 246 -4.74 9.47 31.21
N GLU A 247 -5.74 10.36 31.22
CA GLU A 247 -6.87 10.29 30.30
C GLU A 247 -6.45 10.52 28.84
N ASP A 248 -5.57 11.49 28.58
CA ASP A 248 -5.04 11.77 27.25
C ASP A 248 -4.11 10.66 26.76
N GLU A 249 -3.29 10.06 27.61
CA GLU A 249 -2.44 8.92 27.25
C GLU A 249 -3.27 7.70 26.87
N ASN A 250 -4.30 7.37 27.67
CA ASN A 250 -5.19 6.26 27.36
C ASN A 250 -5.97 6.51 26.05
N MET A 251 -6.38 7.76 25.81
CA MET A 251 -6.99 8.19 24.55
C MET A 251 -6.02 8.03 23.37
N THR A 252 -4.76 8.48 23.51
CA THR A 252 -3.73 8.36 22.49
C THR A 252 -3.41 6.90 22.19
N ALA A 253 -3.30 6.04 23.20
CA ALA A 253 -3.08 4.61 23.02
C ALA A 253 -4.24 3.94 22.27
N LYS A 254 -5.48 4.26 22.62
CA LYS A 254 -6.68 3.74 21.94
C LYS A 254 -6.75 4.21 20.48
N ASN A 255 -6.31 5.44 20.21
CA ASN A 255 -6.36 6.07 18.89
C ASN A 255 -5.06 6.02 18.10
N GLN A 256 -4.06 5.26 18.57
CA GLN A 256 -2.72 5.22 17.97
C GLN A 256 -2.75 4.94 16.47
N ILE A 257 -3.67 4.09 15.99
CA ILE A 257 -3.81 3.79 14.55
C ILE A 257 -4.08 5.07 13.76
N TRP A 258 -5.06 5.85 14.21
CA TRP A 258 -5.51 7.06 13.54
C TRP A 258 -4.43 8.13 13.60
N ILE A 259 -3.80 8.31 14.77
CA ILE A 259 -2.70 9.26 14.95
C ILE A 259 -1.51 8.93 14.04
N ARG A 260 -1.09 7.65 13.99
CA ARG A 260 0.01 7.20 13.13
C ARG A 260 -0.34 7.35 11.64
N ASN A 261 -1.60 7.15 11.25
CA ASN A 261 -2.04 7.41 9.87
C ASN A 261 -2.04 8.91 9.55
N ILE A 262 -2.47 9.78 10.47
CA ILE A 262 -2.41 11.25 10.27
C ILE A 262 -0.96 11.70 10.09
N GLN A 263 -0.06 11.26 10.97
CA GLN A 263 1.37 11.56 10.89
C GLN A 263 1.99 11.06 9.57
N MET A 264 1.63 9.86 9.12
CA MET A 264 2.09 9.33 7.83
C MET A 264 1.51 10.13 6.65
N SER A 265 0.21 10.39 6.62
CA SER A 265 -0.43 11.15 5.54
C SER A 265 0.05 12.60 5.49
N PHE A 266 0.43 13.20 6.63
CA PHE A 266 1.07 14.52 6.65
C PHE A 266 2.33 14.52 5.76
N PHE A 267 3.27 13.59 5.99
CA PHE A 267 4.47 13.49 5.14
C PHE A 267 4.15 13.07 3.71
N SER A 268 3.20 12.14 3.51
CA SER A 268 2.82 11.70 2.15
C SER A 268 2.21 12.84 1.32
N VAL A 269 1.41 13.72 1.91
CA VAL A 269 0.87 14.90 1.23
C VAL A 269 1.98 15.89 0.92
N MET A 270 2.84 16.21 1.90
CA MET A 270 3.94 17.15 1.67
C MET A 270 4.89 16.66 0.56
N LEU A 271 5.33 15.39 0.66
CA LEU A 271 6.20 14.78 -0.33
C LEU A 271 5.51 14.58 -1.68
N GLY A 272 4.22 14.21 -1.67
CA GLY A 272 3.44 14.01 -2.89
C GLY A 272 3.23 15.30 -3.67
N LEU A 273 2.94 16.42 -3.00
CA LEU A 273 2.82 17.73 -3.64
C LEU A 273 4.16 18.18 -4.25
N VAL A 274 5.25 18.09 -3.49
CA VAL A 274 6.56 18.56 -3.94
C VAL A 274 7.14 17.66 -5.02
N PHE A 275 7.26 16.36 -4.77
CA PHE A 275 8.04 15.48 -5.64
C PHE A 275 7.21 14.83 -6.76
N VAL A 276 5.91 14.64 -6.56
CA VAL A 276 5.07 14.01 -7.59
C VAL A 276 4.35 15.09 -8.40
N VAL A 277 3.59 15.97 -7.74
CA VAL A 277 2.79 16.96 -8.47
C VAL A 277 3.67 18.04 -9.10
N MET A 278 4.55 18.70 -8.34
CA MET A 278 5.34 19.81 -8.88
C MET A 278 6.45 19.37 -9.83
N LEU A 279 7.18 18.29 -9.53
CA LEU A 279 8.31 17.87 -10.36
C LEU A 279 7.90 17.02 -11.58
N GLN A 280 6.85 16.20 -11.47
CA GLN A 280 6.46 15.29 -12.57
C GLN A 280 5.41 15.91 -13.49
N ASP A 281 4.34 16.47 -12.91
CA ASP A 281 3.18 16.97 -13.67
C ASP A 281 2.98 18.50 -13.53
N GLY A 282 3.97 19.23 -13.01
CA GLY A 282 3.84 20.63 -12.62
C GLY A 282 3.44 21.56 -13.77
N ALA A 283 3.98 21.32 -14.97
CA ALA A 283 3.61 22.08 -16.16
C ALA A 283 2.14 21.89 -16.54
N ILE A 284 1.65 20.65 -16.51
CA ILE A 284 0.25 20.32 -16.83
C ILE A 284 -0.69 20.89 -15.76
N VAL A 285 -0.28 20.84 -14.49
CA VAL A 285 -1.05 21.39 -13.37
C VAL A 285 -1.10 22.92 -13.43
N ALA A 286 -0.02 23.59 -13.86
CA ALA A 286 0.01 25.03 -14.05
C ALA A 286 -0.87 25.47 -15.22
N GLU A 287 -0.90 24.71 -16.31
CA GLU A 287 -1.67 25.03 -17.52
C GLU A 287 -3.17 24.68 -17.39
N LYS A 288 -3.47 23.47 -16.93
CA LYS A 288 -4.85 22.90 -16.92
C LYS A 288 -5.49 22.87 -15.53
N GLY A 289 -4.74 23.20 -14.48
CA GLY A 289 -5.19 23.17 -13.10
C GLY A 289 -5.00 21.82 -12.40
N PHE A 290 -5.01 21.84 -11.07
CA PHE A 290 -4.80 20.67 -10.22
C PHE A 290 -5.88 19.59 -10.37
N PHE A 291 -7.13 19.99 -10.58
CA PHE A 291 -8.29 19.09 -10.68
C PHE A 291 -8.71 18.83 -12.14
N VAL A 292 -7.76 18.89 -13.07
CA VAL A 292 -8.02 18.65 -14.51
C VAL A 292 -8.68 17.28 -14.72
N ASN A 293 -9.79 17.27 -15.46
CA ASN A 293 -10.58 16.08 -15.80
C ASN A 293 -11.13 15.29 -14.60
N TYR A 294 -11.29 15.92 -13.43
CA TYR A 294 -11.92 15.25 -12.29
C TYR A 294 -13.42 15.09 -12.53
N THR A 295 -13.87 13.84 -12.46
CA THR A 295 -15.29 13.47 -12.52
C THR A 295 -15.74 12.87 -11.19
N VAL A 296 -17.04 12.61 -11.05
CA VAL A 296 -17.57 11.86 -9.90
C VAL A 296 -16.87 10.50 -9.78
N LEU A 297 -16.56 9.84 -10.90
CA LEU A 297 -15.83 8.57 -10.91
C LEU A 297 -14.39 8.71 -10.40
N THR A 298 -13.71 9.83 -10.69
CA THR A 298 -12.40 10.14 -10.12
C THR A 298 -12.48 10.22 -8.60
N TRP A 299 -13.50 10.89 -8.05
CA TRP A 299 -13.71 10.96 -6.60
C TRP A 299 -14.08 9.60 -5.99
N VAL A 300 -14.79 8.74 -6.71
CA VAL A 300 -15.03 7.35 -6.29
C VAL A 300 -13.71 6.58 -6.20
N VAL A 301 -12.83 6.68 -7.20
CA VAL A 301 -11.49 6.08 -7.16
C VAL A 301 -10.69 6.58 -5.96
N ILE A 302 -10.63 7.91 -5.77
CA ILE A 302 -9.92 8.54 -4.64
C ILE A 302 -10.47 8.04 -3.30
N SER A 303 -11.78 7.91 -3.18
CA SER A 303 -12.46 7.43 -1.97
C SER A 303 -12.15 5.97 -1.67
N ILE A 304 -12.22 5.09 -2.68
CA ILE A 304 -11.88 3.68 -2.54
C ILE A 304 -10.39 3.52 -2.18
N GLN A 305 -9.51 4.34 -2.77
CA GLN A 305 -8.08 4.33 -2.48
C GLN A 305 -7.78 4.80 -1.06
N ALA A 306 -8.40 5.90 -0.60
CA ALA A 306 -8.25 6.40 0.76
C ALA A 306 -8.74 5.37 1.78
N PHE A 307 -9.92 4.78 1.55
CA PHE A 307 -10.47 3.72 2.39
C PHE A 307 -9.58 2.48 2.41
N GLY A 308 -9.05 2.07 1.27
CA GLY A 308 -8.08 0.98 1.16
C GLY A 308 -6.83 1.24 1.99
N GLY A 309 -6.29 2.45 1.97
CA GLY A 309 -5.16 2.83 2.82
C GLY A 309 -5.44 2.69 4.32
N LEU A 310 -6.65 3.04 4.78
CA LEU A 310 -7.07 2.84 6.17
C LEU A 310 -7.19 1.36 6.52
N ILE A 311 -7.78 0.56 5.63
CA ILE A 311 -7.87 -0.89 5.80
C ILE A 311 -6.48 -1.51 5.86
N VAL A 312 -5.54 -1.07 5.02
CA VAL A 312 -4.14 -1.53 5.06
C VAL A 312 -3.54 -1.28 6.44
N ALA A 313 -3.75 -0.12 7.05
CA ALA A 313 -3.28 0.12 8.41
C ALA A 313 -3.93 -0.81 9.44
N LEU A 314 -5.23 -1.09 9.32
CA LEU A 314 -5.92 -2.05 10.18
C LEU A 314 -5.36 -3.47 10.02
N VAL A 315 -5.17 -3.93 8.78
CA VAL A 315 -4.57 -5.24 8.47
C VAL A 315 -3.16 -5.31 9.02
N VAL A 316 -2.34 -4.28 8.85
CA VAL A 316 -0.97 -4.28 9.40
C VAL A 316 -0.99 -4.34 10.92
N LYS A 317 -1.92 -3.66 11.60
CA LYS A 317 -2.03 -3.72 13.07
C LYS A 317 -2.51 -5.08 13.57
N TYR A 318 -3.59 -5.63 13.03
CA TYR A 318 -4.25 -6.83 13.55
C TYR A 318 -3.77 -8.14 12.92
N ALA A 319 -3.15 -8.05 11.74
CA ALA A 319 -2.50 -9.14 11.03
C ALA A 319 -1.01 -8.78 10.89
N ASP A 320 -0.51 -8.75 9.66
CA ASP A 320 0.84 -8.33 9.31
C ASP A 320 0.98 -8.05 7.82
N ASN A 321 2.12 -7.50 7.41
CA ASN A 321 2.37 -7.20 6.01
C ASN A 321 2.48 -8.43 5.11
N ILE A 322 2.81 -9.61 5.64
CA ILE A 322 2.89 -10.83 4.85
C ILE A 322 1.48 -11.28 4.45
N LEU A 323 0.56 -11.34 5.42
CA LEU A 323 -0.86 -11.65 5.21
C LEU A 323 -1.57 -10.60 4.35
N LYS A 324 -1.17 -9.32 4.45
CA LYS A 324 -1.59 -8.28 3.49
C LYS A 324 -1.19 -8.67 2.05
N GLY A 325 0.00 -9.22 1.85
CA GLY A 325 0.47 -9.75 0.57
C GLY A 325 -0.45 -10.86 0.04
N PHE A 326 -0.77 -11.86 0.86
CA PHE A 326 -1.72 -12.92 0.50
C PHE A 326 -3.11 -12.36 0.13
N ALA A 327 -3.67 -11.47 0.96
CA ALA A 327 -4.97 -10.84 0.68
C ALA A 327 -4.96 -10.06 -0.65
N THR A 328 -3.89 -9.32 -0.93
CA THR A 328 -3.74 -8.61 -2.21
C THR A 328 -3.68 -9.59 -3.38
N SER A 329 -3.02 -10.73 -3.21
CA SER A 329 -2.92 -11.78 -4.25
C SER A 329 -4.27 -12.41 -4.57
N ILE A 330 -5.05 -12.72 -3.54
CA ILE A 330 -6.43 -13.22 -3.68
C ILE A 330 -7.31 -12.17 -4.35
N SER A 331 -7.13 -10.89 -4.02
CA SER A 331 -7.91 -9.79 -4.64
C SER A 331 -7.68 -9.65 -6.15
N ILE A 332 -6.47 -9.96 -6.63
CA ILE A 332 -6.16 -9.98 -8.07
C ILE A 332 -6.97 -11.08 -8.74
N ILE A 333 -6.94 -12.31 -8.20
CA ILE A 333 -7.70 -13.44 -8.74
C ILE A 333 -9.20 -13.13 -8.75
N LEU A 334 -9.73 -12.63 -7.63
CA LEU A 334 -11.14 -12.25 -7.52
C LEU A 334 -11.52 -11.16 -8.54
N SER A 335 -10.69 -10.14 -8.70
CA SER A 335 -10.92 -9.08 -9.70
C SER A 335 -10.90 -9.60 -11.13
N SER A 336 -10.04 -10.58 -11.43
CA SER A 336 -9.99 -11.24 -12.74
C SER A 336 -11.24 -12.08 -13.00
N ILE A 337 -11.74 -12.80 -12.00
CA ILE A 337 -13.00 -13.55 -12.11
C ILE A 337 -14.16 -12.61 -12.40
N VAL A 338 -14.30 -11.52 -11.64
CA VAL A 338 -15.35 -10.52 -11.87
C VAL A 338 -15.18 -9.83 -13.23
N SER A 339 -13.95 -9.64 -13.69
CA SER A 339 -13.65 -9.08 -15.02
C SER A 339 -14.14 -9.94 -16.18
N VAL A 340 -14.33 -11.26 -15.99
CA VAL A 340 -14.94 -12.13 -17.03
C VAL A 340 -16.36 -11.67 -17.32
N TRP A 341 -17.13 -11.37 -16.28
CA TRP A 341 -18.54 -10.98 -16.39
C TRP A 341 -18.69 -9.51 -16.81
N LEU A 342 -17.86 -8.61 -16.26
CA LEU A 342 -17.98 -7.17 -16.53
C LEU A 342 -17.32 -6.72 -17.83
N PHE A 343 -16.23 -7.38 -18.25
CA PHE A 343 -15.38 -6.93 -19.36
C PHE A 343 -15.13 -8.01 -20.41
N HIS A 344 -15.87 -9.12 -20.37
CA HIS A 344 -15.68 -10.28 -21.26
C HIS A 344 -14.22 -10.77 -21.31
N PHE A 345 -13.53 -10.72 -20.16
CA PHE A 345 -12.14 -11.12 -20.08
C PHE A 345 -11.99 -12.64 -20.25
N THR A 346 -11.05 -13.06 -21.09
CA THR A 346 -10.67 -14.47 -21.25
C THR A 346 -9.45 -14.82 -20.39
N PHE A 347 -9.55 -15.90 -19.63
CA PHE A 347 -8.42 -16.41 -18.84
C PHE A 347 -7.34 -16.99 -19.76
N SER A 348 -6.08 -16.70 -19.44
CA SER A 348 -4.94 -17.35 -20.07
C SER A 348 -4.60 -18.67 -19.35
N GLY A 349 -3.90 -19.59 -20.02
CA GLY A 349 -3.45 -20.82 -19.37
C GLY A 349 -2.51 -20.55 -18.19
N SER A 350 -1.64 -19.53 -18.29
CA SER A 350 -0.75 -19.14 -17.18
C SER A 350 -1.52 -18.59 -16.00
N PHE A 351 -2.63 -17.88 -16.24
CA PHE A 351 -3.50 -17.39 -15.18
C PHE A 351 -4.09 -18.53 -14.35
N LEU A 352 -4.58 -19.61 -14.99
CA LEU A 352 -5.16 -20.74 -14.27
C LEU A 352 -4.13 -21.46 -13.39
N ILE A 353 -2.94 -21.72 -13.93
CA ILE A 353 -1.83 -22.33 -13.18
C ILE A 353 -1.43 -21.42 -12.01
N GLY A 354 -1.23 -20.12 -12.29
CA GLY A 354 -0.87 -19.14 -11.28
C GLY A 354 -1.92 -19.02 -10.17
N ALA A 355 -3.21 -19.01 -10.51
CA ALA A 355 -4.30 -18.96 -9.55
C ALA A 355 -4.32 -20.20 -8.64
N ALA A 356 -4.12 -21.39 -9.20
CA ALA A 356 -4.00 -22.63 -8.43
C ALA A 356 -2.80 -22.58 -7.46
N MET A 357 -1.64 -22.07 -7.92
CA MET A 357 -0.45 -21.88 -7.07
C MET A 357 -0.70 -20.90 -5.92
N VAL A 358 -1.40 -19.78 -6.16
CA VAL A 358 -1.74 -18.81 -5.11
C VAL A 358 -2.67 -19.41 -4.06
N ILE A 359 -3.69 -20.17 -4.49
CA ILE A 359 -4.62 -20.85 -3.57
C ILE A 359 -3.87 -21.88 -2.73
N TYR A 360 -3.04 -22.72 -3.37
CA TYR A 360 -2.25 -23.72 -2.66
C TYR A 360 -1.22 -23.09 -1.72
N ALA A 361 -0.55 -22.03 -2.12
CA ALA A 361 0.35 -21.26 -1.27
C ALA A 361 -0.35 -20.68 -0.04
N THR A 362 -1.59 -20.20 -0.20
CA THR A 362 -2.40 -19.66 0.90
C THR A 362 -2.73 -20.75 1.92
N TYR A 363 -3.14 -21.94 1.44
CA TYR A 363 -3.35 -23.10 2.29
C TYR A 363 -2.07 -23.51 3.01
N LEU A 364 -0.96 -23.64 2.27
CA LEU A 364 0.34 -24.05 2.81
C LEU A 364 0.84 -23.09 3.89
N TYR A 365 0.68 -21.78 3.73
CA TYR A 365 1.09 -20.81 4.75
C TYR A 365 0.24 -20.87 6.04
N GLY A 366 -0.98 -21.40 5.94
CA GLY A 366 -1.92 -21.56 7.05
C GLY A 366 -1.67 -22.79 7.91
N LEU A 367 -0.90 -23.78 7.40
CA LEU A 367 -0.36 -24.91 8.16
C LEU A 367 0.79 -24.43 9.07
#